data_AF-A0A1W9VSJ3-F1
#
_entry.id   AF-A0A1W9VSJ3-F1
#
_cell.length_a   1.000
_cell.length_b   1.000
_cell.length_c   1.000
_cell.angle_alpha   90.00
_cell.angle_beta   90.00
_cell.angle_gamma   90.00
#
_symmetry.space_group_name_H-M   'P 1'
#
loop_
_entity.id
_entity.type
_entity.pdbx_description
1 polymer ?
#
loop_
_entity_poly.entity_id
_entity_poly.type
_entity_poly.pdbx_seq_one_letter_code
_entity_poly.pdbx_strand_id
1 'polypeptide(L)'
;MINPKVEKFLENNNINYLFCLLANKEVSRLNELPQGAKASFSKTITEEALDHIATNNVPDYMFQSNENMLNDDEMEADDLDLTDSPFNDEDEDF
;
A
#
# COMPACT_ATOMS: atom_id res chain seq x y z
N MET A 1 -21.03 -5.48 -13.62
CA MET A 1 -22.01 -6.31 -12.90
C MET A 1 -21.61 -6.28 -11.45
N ILE A 2 -22.58 -6.12 -10.53
CA ILE A 2 -22.30 -6.23 -9.10
C ILE A 2 -21.83 -7.66 -8.81
N ASN A 3 -20.89 -7.80 -7.87
CA ASN A 3 -20.33 -9.08 -7.48
C ASN A 3 -21.41 -9.96 -6.81
N PRO A 4 -21.75 -11.14 -7.38
CA PRO A 4 -22.85 -11.96 -6.87
C PRO A 4 -22.63 -12.49 -5.46
N LYS A 5 -21.36 -12.60 -5.01
CA LYS A 5 -21.03 -13.00 -3.64
C LYS A 5 -21.39 -11.89 -2.65
N VAL A 6 -21.12 -10.64 -3.01
CA VAL A 6 -21.43 -9.46 -2.19
C VAL A 6 -22.94 -9.29 -2.08
N GLU A 7 -23.68 -9.36 -3.20
CA GLU A 7 -25.15 -9.34 -3.18
C GLU A 7 -25.72 -10.41 -2.26
N LYS A 8 -25.28 -11.66 -2.46
CA LYS A 8 -25.73 -12.79 -1.64
C LYS A 8 -25.41 -12.58 -0.15
N PHE A 9 -24.27 -11.98 0.19
CA PHE A 9 -23.94 -11.69 1.59
C PHE A 9 -24.90 -10.64 2.17
N LEU A 10 -25.12 -9.53 1.46
CA LEU A 10 -25.97 -8.43 1.92
C LEU A 10 -27.46 -8.81 2.01
N GLU A 11 -27.94 -9.68 1.13
CA GLU A 11 -29.32 -10.18 1.16
C GLU A 11 -29.56 -11.12 2.34
N ASN A 12 -28.60 -12.01 2.63
CA ASN A 12 -28.75 -13.00 3.69
C ASN A 12 -28.44 -12.46 5.09
N ASN A 13 -27.70 -11.35 5.19
CA ASN A 13 -27.21 -10.83 6.46
C ASN A 13 -27.59 -9.36 6.64
N ASN A 14 -28.30 -9.02 7.72
CA ASN A 14 -28.68 -7.63 8.01
C ASN A 14 -27.58 -6.87 8.79
N ILE A 15 -26.34 -6.89 8.28
CA ILE A 15 -25.15 -6.28 8.90
C ILE A 15 -24.35 -5.42 7.90
N ASN A 16 -25.06 -4.73 7.00
CA ASN A 16 -24.46 -3.98 5.89
C ASN A 16 -23.43 -2.93 6.34
N TYR A 17 -23.71 -2.23 7.45
CA TYR A 17 -22.77 -1.25 7.97
C TYR A 17 -21.47 -1.89 8.47
N LEU A 18 -21.58 -3.01 9.20
CA LEU A 18 -20.42 -3.77 9.65
C LEU A 18 -19.64 -4.34 8.47
N PHE A 19 -20.33 -4.84 7.45
CA PHE A 19 -19.71 -5.29 6.20
C PHE A 19 -18.86 -4.17 5.56
N CYS A 20 -19.39 -2.95 5.44
CA CYS A 20 -18.64 -1.81 4.92
C CYS A 20 -17.43 -1.45 5.80
N LEU A 21 -17.57 -1.49 7.14
CA LEU A 21 -16.45 -1.24 8.06
C LEU A 21 -15.33 -2.27 7.90
N LEU A 22 -15.69 -3.55 7.79
CA LEU A 22 -14.73 -4.63 7.58
C LEU A 22 -14.06 -4.53 6.21
N ALA A 23 -14.83 -4.21 5.16
CA ALA A 23 -14.28 -4.00 3.83
C ALA A 23 -13.28 -2.84 3.81
N ASN A 24 -13.59 -1.72 4.47
CA ASN A 24 -12.66 -0.60 4.58
C ASN A 24 -11.39 -0.98 5.33
N LYS A 25 -11.50 -1.74 6.43
CA LYS A 25 -10.33 -2.23 7.17
C LYS A 25 -9.47 -3.16 6.32
N GLU A 26 -10.11 -4.00 5.52
CA GLU A 26 -9.42 -4.90 4.60
C GLU A 26 -8.73 -4.13 3.46
N VAL A 27 -9.36 -3.09 2.91
CA VAL A 27 -8.72 -2.19 1.94
C VAL A 27 -7.45 -1.56 2.52
N SER A 28 -7.48 -1.09 3.77
CA SER A 28 -6.27 -0.58 4.44
C SER A 28 -5.17 -1.65 4.52
N ARG A 29 -5.51 -2.86 4.96
CA ARG A 29 -4.56 -3.99 5.02
C ARG A 29 -3.96 -4.30 3.67
N LEU A 30 -4.77 -4.38 2.62
CA LEU A 30 -4.32 -4.70 1.26
C LEU A 30 -3.41 -3.61 0.67
N ASN A 31 -3.65 -2.34 1.00
CA ASN A 31 -2.79 -1.22 0.57
C ASN A 31 -1.40 -1.27 1.21
N GLU A 32 -1.31 -1.70 2.48
CA GLU A 32 -0.06 -1.86 3.23
C GLU A 32 0.80 -3.04 2.74
N LEU A 33 0.26 -3.90 1.87
CA LEU A 33 1.04 -5.00 1.31
C LEU A 33 2.14 -4.50 0.35
N PRO A 34 3.27 -5.23 0.28
CA PRO A 34 4.33 -4.94 -0.70
C PRO A 34 3.81 -4.95 -2.15
N GLN A 35 4.45 -4.20 -3.05
CA GLN A 35 4.04 -4.15 -4.46
C GLN A 35 3.98 -5.53 -5.12
N GLY A 36 4.93 -6.41 -4.80
CA GLY A 36 4.91 -7.79 -5.28
C GLY A 36 3.60 -8.51 -4.95
N ALA A 37 3.06 -8.32 -3.74
CA ALA A 37 1.80 -8.92 -3.33
C ALA A 37 0.61 -8.35 -4.08
N LYS A 38 0.61 -7.04 -4.27
CA LYS A 38 -0.45 -6.35 -5.01
C LYS A 38 -0.47 -6.74 -6.50
N ALA A 39 0.66 -7.16 -7.07
CA ALA A 39 0.74 -7.64 -8.46
C ALA A 39 -0.03 -8.96 -8.68
N SER A 40 -0.34 -9.72 -7.62
CA SER A 40 -1.15 -10.93 -7.70
C SER A 40 -2.65 -10.66 -7.78
N PHE A 41 -3.09 -9.42 -7.56
CA PHE A 41 -4.51 -9.08 -7.51
C PHE A 41 -5.10 -9.06 -8.91
N SER A 42 -6.22 -9.76 -9.06
CA SER A 42 -6.93 -9.86 -10.33
C SER A 42 -7.90 -8.70 -10.55
N LYS A 43 -8.25 -8.01 -9.46
CA LYS A 43 -9.25 -6.95 -9.41
C LYS A 43 -8.69 -5.73 -8.67
N THR A 44 -9.50 -4.67 -8.60
CA THR A 44 -9.17 -3.52 -7.75
C THR A 44 -9.10 -3.95 -6.28
N ILE A 45 -8.27 -3.26 -5.48
CA ILE A 45 -8.13 -3.53 -4.05
C ILE A 45 -9.49 -3.52 -3.33
N THR A 46 -10.36 -2.57 -3.69
CA THR A 46 -11.71 -2.48 -3.14
C THR A 46 -12.55 -3.71 -3.46
N GLU A 47 -12.47 -4.23 -4.69
CA GLU A 47 -13.21 -5.43 -5.08
C GLU A 47 -12.67 -6.69 -4.40
N GLU A 48 -11.35 -6.84 -4.28
CA GLU A 48 -10.73 -7.95 -3.54
C GLU A 48 -11.15 -7.90 -2.06
N ALA A 49 -11.10 -6.72 -1.43
CA ALA A 49 -11.54 -6.55 -0.04
C ALA A 49 -13.02 -6.93 0.16
N LEU A 50 -13.90 -6.46 -0.73
CA LEU A 50 -15.33 -6.83 -0.69
C LEU A 50 -15.52 -8.34 -0.86
N ASP A 51 -14.76 -8.98 -1.74
CA ASP A 51 -14.79 -10.43 -1.94
C ASP A 51 -14.33 -11.20 -0.70
N HIS A 52 -13.22 -10.78 -0.08
CA HIS A 52 -12.69 -11.42 1.12
C HIS A 52 -13.71 -11.42 2.26
N ILE A 53 -14.33 -10.26 2.51
CA ILE A 53 -15.33 -10.13 3.57
C ILE A 53 -16.63 -10.88 3.23
N ALA A 54 -17.11 -10.78 1.98
CA ALA A 54 -18.35 -11.45 1.57
C ALA A 54 -18.23 -12.98 1.60
N THR A 55 -17.03 -13.52 1.40
CA THR A 55 -16.75 -14.95 1.44
C THR A 55 -16.21 -15.44 2.78
N ASN A 56 -15.97 -14.52 3.73
CA ASN A 56 -15.27 -14.79 4.99
C ASN A 56 -13.94 -15.54 4.78
N ASN A 57 -13.22 -15.18 3.71
CA ASN A 57 -11.94 -15.76 3.34
C ASN A 57 -10.95 -14.62 3.10
N VAL A 58 -10.11 -14.35 4.11
CA VAL A 58 -9.08 -13.32 4.07
C VAL A 58 -7.73 -14.01 3.86
N PRO A 59 -7.12 -13.92 2.66
CA PRO A 59 -5.88 -14.62 2.37
C PRO A 59 -4.68 -14.04 3.11
N ASP A 60 -3.75 -14.93 3.46
CA ASP A 60 -2.40 -14.59 3.88
C ASP A 60 -1.50 -14.44 2.65
N TYR A 61 -0.93 -13.25 2.47
CA TYR A 61 -0.01 -12.97 1.37
C TYR A 61 1.42 -13.19 1.84
N MET A 62 2.01 -14.31 1.41
CA MET A 62 3.41 -14.62 1.68
C MET A 62 4.25 -14.21 0.48
N PHE A 63 5.17 -13.27 0.69
CA PHE A 63 6.17 -12.89 -0.31
C PHE A 63 7.53 -13.37 0.13
N GLN A 64 8.19 -14.13 -0.73
CA GLN A 64 9.63 -14.28 -0.66
C GLN A 64 10.22 -12.97 -1.18
N SER A 65 10.83 -12.20 -0.28
CA SER A 65 11.66 -11.07 -0.67
C SER A 65 12.81 -11.59 -1.51
N ASN A 66 12.69 -11.53 -2.83
CA ASN A 66 13.87 -11.55 -3.67
C ASN A 66 14.58 -10.24 -3.38
N GLU A 67 15.78 -10.31 -2.80
CA GLU A 67 16.60 -9.17 -2.33
C GLU A 67 16.93 -8.13 -3.43
N ASN A 68 16.49 -8.35 -4.68
CA ASN A 68 16.76 -7.50 -5.83
C ASN A 68 15.75 -6.36 -6.07
N MET A 69 14.75 -6.16 -5.20
CA MET A 69 13.78 -5.05 -5.33
C MET A 69 14.09 -3.84 -4.45
N LEU A 70 15.25 -3.80 -3.78
CA LEU A 70 15.66 -2.71 -2.88
C LEU A 70 16.23 -1.47 -3.58
N ASN A 71 16.08 -1.31 -4.91
CA ASN A 71 16.75 -0.24 -5.65
C ASN A 71 15.86 0.93 -6.07
N ASP A 72 14.57 0.95 -5.74
CA ASP A 72 13.65 2.02 -6.20
C ASP A 72 13.39 3.14 -5.16
N ASP A 73 14.10 3.12 -4.03
CA ASP A 73 14.15 4.23 -3.07
C ASP A 73 15.57 4.82 -2.98
N GLU A 74 16.25 5.05 -4.12
CA GLU A 74 17.31 6.07 -4.14
C GLU A 74 16.62 7.44 -4.09
N MET A 75 16.49 7.96 -2.86
CA MET A 75 16.27 9.37 -2.59
C MET A 75 17.22 10.20 -3.46
N GLU A 76 16.69 11.10 -4.29
CA GLU A 76 17.44 12.21 -4.86
C GLU A 76 18.07 13.02 -3.72
N ALA A 77 19.34 12.76 -3.46
CA ALA A 77 20.18 13.53 -2.57
C ALA A 77 21.47 13.86 -3.31
N ASP A 78 21.37 14.62 -4.40
CA ASP A 78 22.55 15.18 -5.07
C ASP A 78 22.15 16.45 -5.84
N ASP A 79 21.78 17.51 -5.10
CA ASP A 79 22.05 18.90 -5.53
C ASP A 79 21.92 19.92 -4.37
N LEU A 80 22.44 19.60 -3.17
CA LEU A 80 22.72 20.61 -2.16
C LEU A 80 24.18 21.04 -2.31
N ASP A 81 24.39 22.02 -3.19
CA ASP A 81 25.64 22.74 -3.38
C ASP A 81 26.12 23.33 -2.05
N LEU A 82 27.05 22.61 -1.39
CA LEU A 82 27.63 22.95 -0.10
C LEU A 82 28.80 23.95 -0.22
N THR A 83 28.99 24.59 -1.37
CA THR A 83 30.09 25.56 -1.56
C THR A 83 29.79 26.96 -1.05
N ASP A 84 28.53 27.31 -0.76
CA ASP A 84 28.15 28.60 -0.15
C ASP A 84 28.11 28.51 1.40
N SER A 85 29.21 28.06 2.00
CA SER A 85 29.40 28.25 3.45
C SER A 85 29.70 29.73 3.72
N PRO A 86 28.88 30.46 4.51
CA PRO A 86 29.08 31.89 4.79
C PRO A 86 30.24 32.16 5.77
N PHE A 87 31.13 31.17 5.97
CA PHE A 87 32.22 31.20 6.96
C PHE A 87 33.61 31.00 6.35
N ASN A 88 33.75 31.02 5.01
CA ASN A 88 35.06 31.06 4.39
C ASN A 88 35.51 32.52 4.20
N ASP A 89 35.69 33.22 5.32
CA ASP A 89 36.48 34.44 5.36
C ASP A 89 37.94 34.00 5.33
N GLU A 90 38.54 34.06 4.14
CA GLU A 90 39.99 34.15 3.98
C GLU A 90 40.45 35.44 4.68
N ASP A 91 40.84 35.34 5.95
CA ASP A 91 41.63 36.39 6.59
C ASP A 91 43.05 36.35 5.97
N GLU A 92 43.22 37.16 4.92
CA GLU A 92 44.52 37.69 4.50
C GLU A 92 45.19 38.48 5.64
N ASP A 93 46.52 38.47 5.60
CA ASP A 93 47.47 39.42 6.21
C ASP A 93 47.87 39.23 7.70
N PHE A 94 49.09 38.69 7.92
CA PHE A 94 50.22 39.44 8.52
C PHE A 94 51.57 38.70 8.37
#